data_AF-A0AAV0A1S5-F1
#
_entry.id   AF-A0AAV0A1S5-F1
#
_cell.length_a   1.000
_cell.length_b   1.000
_cell.length_c   1.000
_cell.angle_alpha   90.00
_cell.angle_beta   90.00
_cell.angle_gamma   90.00
#
_symmetry.space_group_name_H-M   'P 1'
#
loop_
_entity.id
_entity.type
_entity.pdbx_description
1 polymer ?
#
loop_
_entity_poly.entity_id
_entity_poly.type
_entity_poly.pdbx_seq_one_letter_code
_entity_poly.pdbx_strand_id
1 'polypeptide(L)'
;MAKSKNHTTHNQSRKWNMFFAKKHNEKGLKKMQANNAKAMSARAEAIKALLKPGRLAFIAHPKLGKKIRKYMAKGHRLCQPKPKVQTKAEASAPSKAQAAAPAQAPKGAKAP
;
A
#
# COMPACT_ATOMS: atom_id res chain seq x y z
N MET A 1 64.97 -39.89 -7.20
CA MET A 1 64.94 -38.79 -6.21
C MET A 1 63.92 -37.75 -6.65
N ALA A 2 62.97 -37.39 -5.78
CA ALA A 2 61.96 -36.37 -6.10
C ALA A 2 62.51 -34.97 -5.78
N LYS A 3 62.34 -34.01 -6.70
CA LYS A 3 62.77 -32.61 -6.51
C LYS A 3 61.62 -31.80 -5.89
N SER A 4 61.92 -31.00 -4.87
CA SER A 4 60.99 -30.06 -4.23
C SER A 4 61.39 -28.60 -4.50
N LYS A 5 60.47 -27.66 -4.23
CA LYS A 5 60.68 -26.23 -4.46
C LYS A 5 61.33 -25.57 -3.24
N ASN A 6 62.42 -24.85 -3.45
CA ASN A 6 63.31 -24.40 -2.37
C ASN A 6 62.92 -23.04 -1.72
N HIS A 7 62.42 -22.07 -2.49
CA HIS A 7 61.99 -20.77 -1.94
C HIS A 7 60.87 -20.16 -2.80
N THR A 8 59.85 -19.58 -2.16
CA THR A 8 58.78 -18.86 -2.86
C THR A 8 58.22 -17.70 -2.04
N THR A 9 58.15 -16.53 -2.66
CA THR A 9 57.41 -15.36 -2.15
C THR A 9 55.98 -15.31 -2.72
N HIS A 10 55.53 -16.41 -3.34
CA HIS A 10 54.19 -16.50 -3.89
C HIS A 10 53.15 -16.23 -2.79
N ASN A 11 52.17 -15.38 -3.12
CA ASN A 11 51.08 -14.97 -2.23
C ASN A 11 51.48 -14.12 -1.00
N GLN A 12 52.76 -13.82 -0.78
CA GLN A 12 53.19 -12.99 0.35
C GLN A 12 52.60 -11.58 0.25
N SER A 13 52.69 -10.92 -0.91
CA SER A 13 52.10 -9.60 -1.14
C SER A 13 50.58 -9.56 -0.84
N ARG A 14 49.82 -10.60 -1.24
CA ARG A 14 48.39 -10.69 -0.92
C ARG A 14 48.14 -10.78 0.59
N LYS A 15 48.97 -11.54 1.31
CA LYS A 15 48.88 -11.68 2.78
C LYS A 15 49.14 -10.35 3.49
N TRP A 16 50.12 -9.59 3.02
CA TRP A 16 50.42 -8.26 3.53
C TRP A 16 49.30 -7.26 3.20
N ASN A 17 48.75 -7.30 1.98
CA ASN A 17 47.62 -6.46 1.58
C ASN A 17 46.38 -6.66 2.49
N MET A 18 46.08 -7.91 2.87
CA MET A 18 45.01 -8.22 3.83
C MET A 18 45.24 -7.53 5.19
N PHE A 19 46.48 -7.49 5.68
CA PHE A 19 46.82 -6.82 6.93
C PHE A 19 46.60 -5.30 6.83
N PHE A 20 46.96 -4.68 5.71
CA PHE A 20 46.70 -3.27 5.47
C PHE A 20 45.20 -2.94 5.43
N ALA A 21 44.40 -3.77 4.75
CA ALA A 21 42.94 -3.61 4.77
C ALA A 21 42.38 -3.71 6.20
N LYS A 22 42.82 -4.70 6.97
CA LYS A 22 42.41 -4.89 8.37
C LYS A 22 42.77 -3.68 9.25
N LYS A 23 43.94 -3.09 9.04
CA LYS A 23 44.42 -1.90 9.76
C LYS A 23 43.60 -0.64 9.46
N HIS A 24 42.99 -0.53 8.29
CA HIS A 24 42.26 0.67 7.86
C HIS A 24 40.72 0.58 7.96
N ASN A 25 40.17 -0.51 8.47
CA ASN A 25 38.72 -0.72 8.55
C ASN A 25 37.98 0.28 9.46
N GLU A 26 38.65 0.83 10.46
CA GLU A 26 38.07 1.81 11.40
C GLU A 26 37.56 3.07 10.69
N LYS A 27 38.19 3.46 9.57
CA LYS A 27 37.78 4.64 8.77
C LYS A 27 36.34 4.53 8.25
N GLY A 28 35.85 3.31 8.01
CA GLY A 28 34.52 3.03 7.50
C GLY A 28 33.48 2.67 8.57
N LEU A 29 33.90 2.50 9.83
CA LEU A 29 33.08 1.85 10.85
C LEU A 29 31.78 2.61 11.15
N LYS A 30 31.84 3.94 11.34
CA LYS A 30 30.65 4.76 11.61
C LYS A 30 29.62 4.70 10.48
N LYS A 31 30.08 4.68 9.22
CA LYS A 31 29.19 4.56 8.04
C LYS A 31 28.52 3.19 8.00
N MET A 32 29.27 2.13 8.29
CA MET A 32 28.76 0.77 8.36
C MET A 32 27.73 0.61 9.49
N GLN A 33 27.99 1.18 10.67
CA GLN A 33 27.06 1.14 11.80
C GLN A 33 25.73 1.82 11.47
N ALA A 34 25.78 3.01 10.86
CA ALA A 34 24.57 3.72 10.44
C ALA A 34 23.78 2.94 9.38
N ASN A 35 24.46 2.30 8.42
CA ASN A 35 23.79 1.47 7.42
C ASN A 35 23.14 0.22 8.06
N ASN A 36 23.85 -0.45 8.96
CA ASN A 36 23.32 -1.60 9.68
C ASN A 36 22.11 -1.24 10.56
N ALA A 37 22.15 -0.09 11.23
CA ALA A 37 21.00 0.42 11.99
C ALA A 37 19.78 0.68 11.08
N LYS A 38 19.99 1.31 9.92
CA LYS A 38 18.93 1.52 8.91
C LYS A 38 18.37 0.20 8.38
N ALA A 39 19.22 -0.80 8.14
CA ALA A 39 18.78 -2.11 7.70
C ALA A 39 17.95 -2.83 8.78
N MET A 40 18.35 -2.72 10.05
CA MET A 40 17.60 -3.32 11.16
C MET A 40 16.26 -2.63 11.40
N SER A 41 16.19 -1.29 11.32
CA SER A 41 14.92 -0.57 11.45
C SER A 41 13.96 -0.92 10.31
N ALA A 42 14.45 -1.00 9.07
CA ALA A 42 13.64 -1.45 7.93
C ALA A 42 13.10 -2.88 8.11
N ARG A 43 13.93 -3.80 8.60
CA ARG A 43 13.51 -5.18 8.93
C ARG A 43 12.46 -5.20 10.04
N ALA A 44 12.61 -4.39 11.08
CA ALA A 44 11.64 -4.30 12.16
C ALA A 44 10.27 -3.80 11.68
N GLU A 45 10.22 -2.77 10.84
CA GLU A 45 8.97 -2.27 10.26
C GLU A 45 8.33 -3.29 9.31
N ALA A 46 9.12 -4.00 8.50
CA ALA A 46 8.61 -5.07 7.64
C ALA A 46 7.97 -6.21 8.46
N ILE A 47 8.61 -6.65 9.54
CA ILE A 47 8.05 -7.68 10.44
C ILE A 47 6.76 -7.18 11.09
N LYS A 48 6.73 -5.94 11.56
CA LYS A 48 5.54 -5.33 12.16
C LYS A 48 4.37 -5.24 11.18
N ALA A 49 4.65 -4.93 9.91
CA ALA A 49 3.65 -4.94 8.85
C ALA A 49 3.10 -6.36 8.57
N LEU A 50 3.96 -7.38 8.57
CA LEU A 50 3.55 -8.78 8.42
C LEU A 50 2.71 -9.28 9.60
N LEU A 51 3.06 -8.89 10.82
CA LEU A 51 2.36 -9.29 12.04
C LEU A 51 0.99 -8.61 12.20
N LYS A 52 0.78 -7.44 11.59
CA LYS A 52 -0.49 -6.71 11.61
C LYS A 52 -1.14 -6.74 10.23
N PRO A 53 -1.71 -7.89 9.81
CA PRO A 53 -2.54 -7.90 8.61
C PRO A 53 -3.72 -6.93 8.81
N GLY A 54 -3.94 -6.07 7.82
CA GLY A 54 -5.02 -5.09 7.87
C GLY A 54 -6.39 -5.75 8.03
N ARG A 55 -7.36 -5.00 8.58
CA ARG A 55 -8.74 -5.48 8.81
C ARG A 55 -9.36 -6.12 7.55
N LEU A 56 -9.11 -5.56 6.37
CA LEU A 56 -9.60 -6.10 5.09
C LEU A 56 -8.94 -7.42 4.71
N ALA A 57 -7.62 -7.55 4.89
CA ALA A 57 -6.90 -8.79 4.64
C ALA A 57 -7.44 -9.93 5.54
N PHE A 58 -7.76 -9.62 6.79
CA PHE A 58 -8.37 -10.56 7.72
C PHE A 58 -9.80 -10.99 7.30
N ILE A 59 -10.61 -10.06 6.79
CA ILE A 59 -11.97 -10.35 6.30
C ILE A 59 -11.95 -11.14 4.98
N ALA A 60 -10.99 -10.84 4.10
CA ALA A 60 -10.79 -11.56 2.84
C ALA A 60 -10.25 -12.98 3.06
N HIS A 61 -9.61 -13.24 4.21
CA HIS A 61 -8.98 -14.52 4.51
C HIS A 61 -9.98 -15.70 4.40
N PRO A 62 -9.68 -16.74 3.61
CA PRO A 62 -10.64 -17.79 3.27
C PRO A 62 -11.12 -18.60 4.48
N LYS A 63 -10.25 -18.88 5.46
CA LYS A 63 -10.61 -19.58 6.71
C LYS A 63 -11.20 -18.65 7.79
N LEU A 64 -10.45 -17.60 8.16
CA LEU A 64 -10.76 -16.73 9.30
C LEU A 64 -11.91 -15.74 9.04
N GLY A 65 -12.07 -15.23 7.81
CA GLY A 65 -13.05 -14.20 7.47
C GLY A 65 -14.48 -14.70 7.19
N LYS A 66 -14.74 -16.01 7.25
CA LYS A 66 -16.04 -16.60 6.86
C LYS A 66 -17.22 -16.06 7.70
N LYS A 67 -17.06 -16.03 9.02
CA LYS A 67 -18.13 -15.58 9.95
C LYS A 67 -18.46 -14.11 9.75
N ILE A 68 -17.44 -13.27 9.55
CA ILE A 68 -17.59 -11.82 9.36
C ILE A 68 -18.30 -11.53 8.04
N ARG A 69 -17.90 -12.17 6.93
CA ARG A 69 -18.58 -12.01 5.63
C ARG A 69 -20.04 -12.43 5.68
N LYS A 70 -20.35 -13.54 6.36
CA LYS A 70 -21.73 -13.99 6.58
C LYS A 70 -22.55 -12.95 7.37
N TYR A 71 -21.97 -12.35 8.40
CA TYR A 71 -22.62 -11.29 9.18
C TYR A 71 -22.87 -10.02 8.34
N MET A 72 -21.88 -9.57 7.58
CA MET A 72 -22.01 -8.41 6.67
C MET A 72 -23.12 -8.65 5.63
N ALA A 73 -23.14 -9.82 4.99
CA ALA A 73 -24.18 -10.18 4.02
C ALA A 73 -25.58 -10.21 4.65
N LYS A 74 -25.70 -10.66 5.91
CA LYS A 74 -26.97 -10.60 6.66
C LYS A 74 -27.39 -9.17 6.96
N GLY A 75 -26.47 -8.31 7.42
CA GLY A 75 -26.75 -6.90 7.68
C GLY A 75 -27.23 -6.16 6.43
N HIS A 76 -26.61 -6.43 5.28
CA HIS A 76 -27.06 -5.90 3.99
C HIS A 76 -28.45 -6.41 3.59
N ARG A 77 -28.81 -7.65 3.91
CA ARG A 77 -30.16 -8.19 3.67
C ARG A 77 -31.21 -7.68 4.66
N LEU A 78 -30.80 -7.35 5.89
CA LEU A 78 -31.68 -6.83 6.94
C LEU A 78 -31.95 -5.34 6.76
N CYS A 79 -30.96 -4.58 6.29
CA CYS A 79 -31.11 -3.18 5.89
C CYS A 79 -31.77 -3.13 4.50
N GLN A 80 -32.99 -3.64 4.41
CA GLN A 80 -33.87 -3.32 3.29
C GLN A 80 -34.22 -1.83 3.41
N PRO A 81 -34.00 -0.99 2.38
CA PRO A 81 -34.62 0.32 2.35
C PRO A 81 -36.14 0.12 2.44
N LYS A 82 -36.74 0.62 3.51
CA LYS A 82 -38.20 0.69 3.63
C LYS A 82 -38.77 1.33 2.36
N PRO A 83 -39.64 0.67 1.58
CA PRO A 83 -40.31 1.31 0.47
C PRO A 83 -41.19 2.43 1.02
N LYS A 84 -40.78 3.68 0.77
CA LYS A 84 -41.62 4.85 0.98
C LYS A 84 -42.22 5.26 -0.36
N VAL A 85 -43.25 4.56 -0.82
CA VAL A 85 -44.27 5.16 -1.69
C VAL A 85 -45.60 4.47 -1.38
N GLN A 86 -46.43 5.11 -0.56
CA GLN A 86 -47.87 4.90 -0.68
C GLN A 86 -48.30 5.65 -1.94
N THR A 87 -48.46 4.89 -3.01
CA THR A 87 -49.23 5.28 -4.17
C THR A 87 -50.67 5.47 -3.70
N LYS A 88 -51.12 6.72 -3.60
CA LYS A 88 -52.55 7.03 -3.65
C LYS A 88 -52.73 8.41 -4.27
N ALA A 89 -53.07 8.41 -5.55
CA ALA A 89 -53.74 9.54 -6.18
C ALA A 89 -54.50 8.98 -7.38
N GLU A 90 -55.79 8.70 -7.16
CA GLU A 90 -56.76 8.54 -8.22
C GLU A 90 -57.71 9.75 -8.18
N ALA A 91 -57.84 10.37 -9.36
CA ALA A 91 -58.88 11.25 -9.89
C ALA A 91 -59.31 12.52 -9.10
N SER A 92 -58.96 13.69 -9.64
CA SER A 92 -59.93 14.56 -10.37
C SER A 92 -59.27 15.87 -10.82
N ALA A 93 -59.53 16.25 -12.07
CA ALA A 93 -59.26 17.59 -12.64
C ALA A 93 -60.30 18.60 -12.10
N PRO A 94 -60.12 19.95 -12.14
CA PRO A 94 -59.82 20.69 -13.38
C PRO A 94 -58.99 21.99 -13.22
N SER A 95 -58.78 22.60 -14.38
CA SER A 95 -58.73 24.05 -14.62
C SER A 95 -57.36 24.66 -14.94
N LYS A 96 -57.47 25.64 -15.84
CA LYS A 96 -56.49 26.19 -16.76
C LYS A 96 -56.35 27.66 -16.36
N ALA A 97 -55.12 28.12 -16.13
CA ALA A 97 -54.72 29.54 -16.15
C ALA A 97 -53.18 29.54 -16.31
N GLN A 98 -52.62 29.82 -17.51
CA GLN A 98 -52.08 31.14 -17.92
C GLN A 98 -51.20 31.79 -16.85
N ALA A 99 -50.00 32.34 -17.05
CA ALA A 99 -49.09 32.65 -18.15
C ALA A 99 -47.70 32.79 -17.46
N ALA A 100 -46.50 32.74 -18.04
CA ALA A 100 -45.95 33.53 -19.13
C ALA A 100 -44.52 33.01 -19.43
N ALA A 101 -43.95 33.47 -20.54
CA ALA A 101 -42.64 33.14 -21.13
C ALA A 101 -41.43 33.14 -20.18
N PRO A 102 -40.30 32.56 -20.65
CA PRO A 102 -39.17 33.45 -20.80
C PRO A 102 -38.51 33.35 -22.19
N ALA A 103 -38.22 34.53 -22.71
CA ALA A 103 -37.49 34.77 -23.93
C ALA A 103 -35.97 34.90 -23.62
N GLN A 104 -35.17 34.46 -24.59
CA GLN A 104 -33.82 34.94 -24.96
C GLN A 104 -32.55 34.39 -24.24
N ALA A 105 -31.80 33.66 -25.08
CA ALA A 105 -30.38 33.82 -25.47
C ALA A 105 -29.23 33.40 -24.52
N PRO A 106 -28.32 32.52 -24.99
CA PRO A 106 -26.92 32.53 -24.58
C PRO A 106 -26.07 33.32 -25.60
N LYS A 107 -25.64 34.53 -25.25
CA LYS A 107 -24.46 35.23 -25.81
C LYS A 107 -23.41 35.27 -24.70
N GLY A 108 -22.13 34.96 -24.88
CA GLY A 108 -21.38 34.56 -26.07
C GLY A 108 -19.91 34.28 -25.70
N ALA A 109 -19.20 33.79 -26.71
CA ALA A 109 -17.77 33.83 -27.01
C ALA A 109 -16.74 33.98 -25.85
N LYS A 110 -16.00 32.89 -25.65
CA LYS A 110 -14.58 32.89 -25.26
C LYS A 110 -13.75 33.03 -26.54
N ALA A 111 -12.81 33.96 -26.55
CA ALA A 111 -11.77 34.09 -27.57
C ALA A 111 -10.45 34.52 -26.87
N PRO A 112 -9.30 34.39 -27.54
CA PRO A 112 -8.09 33.69 -27.09
C PRO A 112 -7.36 34.30 -25.89
#